data_AF-A0A5S4FJR3-F1
#
_entry.id   AF-A0A5S4FJR3-F1
#
_cell.length_a   1.000
_cell.length_b   1.000
_cell.length_c   1.000
_cell.angle_alpha   90.00
_cell.angle_beta   90.00
_cell.angle_gamma   90.00
#
_symmetry.space_group_name_H-M   'P 1'
#
loop_
_entity.id
_entity.type
_entity.pdbx_description
1 polymer ?
#
loop_
_entity_poly.entity_id
_entity_poly.type
_entity_poly.pdbx_seq_one_letter_code
_entity_poly.pdbx_strand_id
1 'polypeptide(L)'
;MLTPDAAHAATWHSQLVYPGGDGRLVYKADSRGKMIPDFSWAGYRNGQAAIPFVPVVKEIGPVSGDNTAHIQAALDEVGAMPLNSNGFRGALLLKAGHYNVGGVIKMKRDGVVLRGVGRWADPSTNTVITGTAGGSTSTVLWVGGTSGEWDTRVPGTTTGVTSSLIETGQRRLTLASTTNLKVGNNIIICHPHTQEWTDAVNGGGVKDDARWSPGTLPIMYNRYVKEIVGNDIIIDAPVFNDLRRSLSQSYVYVWDRAGLVRNVGVENLRIDMGNPSTYSEDHPQSCIIVSRAEDAWVKACKLVQFSISGVYVQRSTRVTVQSVEASYPCSQIIGGKRTNFCADYRAQQVLFRDLVSTHARHAFGASGASTCSGNVWLNGTNENGYAESGGHHKWSQGLLYDNVKELSSQSDKTWVMGLFNRGDQGESHGWSSVNSVAWNCTVDNGKEVCVQTPPTAQNYAIGTTGAVTGKNWYTNHQTGYVEGTNKSGLAPSSLYLAQLADRLS
;
A
#
# COMPACT_ATOMS: atom_id res chain seq x y z
N MET A 1 11.93 34.35 33.02
CA MET A 1 10.47 34.39 32.79
C MET A 1 10.16 33.44 31.65
N LEU A 2 9.59 32.29 31.98
CA LEU A 2 9.01 31.37 31.00
C LEU A 2 7.64 31.95 30.62
N THR A 3 7.44 32.23 29.33
CA THR A 3 6.12 32.57 28.78
C THR A 3 5.24 31.31 28.79
N PRO A 4 4.06 31.36 29.43
CA PRO A 4 3.05 30.31 29.32
C PRO A 4 2.22 30.46 28.04
N ASP A 5 1.41 29.43 27.77
CA ASP A 5 0.38 29.26 26.72
C ASP A 5 0.79 28.67 25.37
N ALA A 6 1.04 27.36 25.37
CA ALA A 6 0.48 26.50 24.33
C ALA A 6 -1.04 26.42 24.57
N ALA A 7 -1.81 27.33 23.96
CA ALA A 7 -3.26 27.22 23.93
C ALA A 7 -3.64 25.82 23.41
N HIS A 8 -4.27 24.99 24.23
CA HIS A 8 -4.88 23.75 23.78
C HIS A 8 -5.93 24.12 22.72
N ALA A 9 -5.61 23.90 21.45
CA ALA A 9 -6.56 24.13 20.36
C ALA A 9 -7.85 23.36 20.65
N ALA A 10 -8.99 24.04 20.52
CA ALA A 10 -10.29 23.41 20.74
C ALA A 10 -10.43 22.18 19.83
N THR A 11 -10.76 21.04 20.44
CA THR A 11 -10.98 19.80 19.69
C THR A 11 -12.19 19.95 18.78
N TRP A 12 -12.08 19.46 17.55
CA TRP A 12 -13.18 19.41 16.59
C TRP A 12 -13.25 18.05 15.90
N HIS A 13 -14.42 17.69 15.41
CA HIS A 13 -14.67 16.43 14.71
C HIS A 13 -15.07 16.71 13.25
N SER A 14 -14.65 15.83 12.34
CA SER A 14 -15.13 15.86 10.96
C SER A 14 -16.65 15.67 10.91
N GLN A 15 -17.32 16.32 9.96
CA GLN A 15 -18.75 16.08 9.70
C GLN A 15 -19.02 14.70 9.09
N LEU A 16 -18.01 14.04 8.49
CA LEU A 16 -18.18 12.79 7.75
C LEU A 16 -17.87 11.54 8.58
N VAL A 17 -16.87 11.61 9.47
CA VAL A 17 -16.51 10.50 10.37
C VAL A 17 -16.13 11.06 11.74
N TYR A 18 -16.86 10.65 12.77
CA TYR A 18 -16.69 11.16 14.13
C TYR A 18 -17.16 10.15 15.19
N PRO A 19 -16.68 10.22 16.44
CA PRO A 19 -17.18 9.36 17.52
C PRO A 19 -18.63 9.72 17.89
N GLY A 20 -19.49 8.71 17.96
CA GLY A 20 -20.86 8.80 18.45
C GLY A 20 -20.96 8.87 19.97
N GLY A 21 -22.18 9.03 20.48
CA GLY A 21 -22.43 9.10 21.93
C GLY A 21 -22.12 7.80 22.68
N ASP A 22 -22.04 6.67 21.97
CA ASP A 22 -21.65 5.35 22.47
C ASP A 22 -20.15 5.05 22.30
N GLY A 23 -19.37 6.02 21.78
CA GLY A 23 -17.94 5.87 21.48
C GLY A 23 -17.63 5.14 20.17
N ARG A 24 -18.63 4.63 19.45
CA ARG A 24 -18.45 4.00 18.13
C ARG A 24 -18.32 5.06 17.04
N LEU A 25 -17.66 4.73 15.93
CA LEU A 25 -17.57 5.69 14.81
C LEU A 25 -18.91 5.80 14.07
N VAL A 26 -19.36 7.04 13.89
CA VAL A 26 -20.51 7.39 13.04
C VAL A 26 -19.99 7.85 11.69
N TYR A 27 -20.58 7.31 10.63
CA TYR A 27 -20.27 7.65 9.24
C TYR A 27 -21.45 8.40 8.62
N LYS A 28 -21.14 9.51 7.94
CA LYS A 28 -22.11 10.26 7.14
C LYS A 28 -21.65 10.33 5.69
N ALA A 29 -22.61 10.21 4.79
CA ALA A 29 -22.38 10.49 3.40
C ALA A 29 -22.19 12.00 3.17
N ASP A 30 -21.34 12.37 2.22
CA ASP A 30 -21.24 13.73 1.73
C ASP A 30 -22.46 14.14 0.87
N SER A 31 -22.45 15.37 0.35
CA SER A 31 -23.52 15.91 -0.48
C SER A 31 -23.73 15.17 -1.80
N ARG A 32 -22.79 14.31 -2.22
CA ARG A 32 -22.88 13.44 -3.40
C ARG A 32 -23.27 12.00 -3.03
N GLY A 33 -23.61 11.75 -1.76
CA GLY A 33 -23.97 10.43 -1.27
C GLY A 33 -22.78 9.48 -1.10
N LYS A 34 -21.53 9.99 -1.09
CA LYS A 34 -20.33 9.15 -0.95
C LYS A 34 -19.89 9.10 0.51
N MET A 35 -19.49 7.92 0.96
CA MET A 35 -19.00 7.67 2.32
C MET A 35 -17.50 7.38 2.29
N ILE A 36 -16.81 7.81 3.35
CA ILE A 36 -15.43 7.41 3.62
C ILE A 36 -15.42 5.93 4.02
N PRO A 37 -14.67 5.06 3.32
CA PRO A 37 -14.67 3.63 3.62
C PRO A 37 -13.85 3.30 4.90
N ASP A 38 -14.03 2.09 5.42
CA ASP A 38 -13.25 1.54 6.52
C ASP A 38 -11.87 1.04 6.02
N PHE A 39 -10.80 1.74 6.39
CA PHE A 39 -9.42 1.41 6.03
C PHE A 39 -8.73 0.49 7.04
N SER A 40 -9.37 0.18 8.17
CA SER A 40 -8.74 -0.56 9.27
C SER A 40 -8.40 -2.02 8.92
N TRP A 41 -8.87 -2.52 7.78
CA TRP A 41 -8.55 -3.84 7.27
C TRP A 41 -7.13 -3.95 6.67
N ALA A 42 -6.40 -2.84 6.54
CA ALA A 42 -5.02 -2.87 6.10
C ALA A 42 -4.07 -3.43 7.18
N GLY A 43 -3.06 -4.18 6.74
CA GLY A 43 -1.98 -4.70 7.58
C GLY A 43 -2.06 -6.21 7.86
N TYR A 44 -1.01 -6.72 8.50
CA TYR A 44 -0.84 -8.10 8.92
C TYR A 44 -2.11 -8.62 9.62
N ARG A 45 -2.67 -9.72 9.11
CA ARG A 45 -3.93 -10.31 9.62
C ARG A 45 -5.05 -9.29 9.81
N ASN A 46 -5.14 -8.31 8.90
CA ASN A 46 -6.10 -7.21 8.96
C ASN A 46 -6.08 -6.46 10.31
N GLY A 47 -4.90 -6.28 10.93
CA GLY A 47 -4.77 -5.62 12.23
C GLY A 47 -5.38 -6.38 13.42
N GLN A 48 -5.87 -7.61 13.23
CA GLN A 48 -6.46 -8.43 14.31
C GLN A 48 -5.41 -9.06 15.23
N ALA A 49 -4.14 -9.04 14.82
CA ALA A 49 -3.03 -9.55 15.59
C ALA A 49 -1.81 -8.66 15.39
N ALA A 50 -0.98 -8.53 16.44
CA ALA A 50 0.33 -7.93 16.31
C ALA A 50 1.25 -8.82 15.45
N ILE A 51 2.25 -8.21 14.81
CA ILE A 51 3.34 -8.96 14.15
C ILE A 51 4.05 -9.81 15.23
N PRO A 52 4.10 -11.15 15.08
CA PRO A 52 4.62 -12.03 16.11
C PRO A 52 6.15 -11.98 16.20
N PHE A 53 6.69 -12.30 17.37
CA PHE A 53 8.11 -12.60 17.52
C PHE A 53 8.34 -14.09 17.25
N VAL A 54 8.81 -14.42 16.04
CA VAL A 54 9.05 -15.82 15.63
C VAL A 54 10.39 -16.32 16.20
N PRO A 55 10.44 -17.48 16.89
CA PRO A 55 11.68 -18.03 17.44
C PRO A 55 12.77 -18.28 16.39
N VAL A 56 14.02 -18.03 16.76
CA VAL A 56 15.19 -18.34 15.94
C VAL A 56 15.44 -19.85 15.98
N VAL A 57 15.58 -20.45 14.80
CA VAL A 57 15.84 -21.90 14.65
C VAL A 57 17.17 -22.18 13.94
N LYS A 58 17.75 -21.16 13.30
CA LYS A 58 19.06 -21.21 12.67
C LYS A 58 19.73 -19.85 12.72
N GLU A 59 21.03 -19.84 12.92
CA GLU A 59 21.85 -18.63 12.88
C GLU A 59 23.04 -18.82 11.94
N ILE A 60 23.40 -17.79 11.17
CA ILE A 60 24.61 -17.77 10.35
C ILE A 60 25.35 -16.45 10.50
N GLY A 61 26.68 -16.49 10.33
CA GLY A 61 27.51 -15.31 10.12
C GLY A 61 27.82 -15.11 8.63
N PRO A 62 28.41 -13.97 8.24
CA PRO A 62 28.81 -13.74 6.86
C PRO A 62 29.98 -14.66 6.46
N VAL A 63 30.07 -14.95 5.18
CA VAL A 63 31.24 -15.57 4.53
C VAL A 63 31.97 -14.56 3.67
N SER A 64 33.24 -14.81 3.38
CA SER A 64 34.03 -13.99 2.45
C SER A 64 33.42 -14.05 1.05
N GLY A 65 33.35 -12.90 0.35
CA GLY A 65 32.77 -12.80 -0.98
C GLY A 65 31.24 -12.75 -0.98
N ASP A 66 30.63 -13.35 -2.00
CA ASP A 66 29.17 -13.34 -2.20
C ASP A 66 28.45 -14.31 -1.24
N ASN A 67 27.51 -13.77 -0.47
CA ASN A 67 26.70 -14.46 0.52
C ASN A 67 25.35 -14.93 -0.05
N THR A 68 25.04 -14.69 -1.33
CA THR A 68 23.76 -15.04 -1.95
C THR A 68 23.39 -16.51 -1.72
N ALA A 69 24.27 -17.44 -2.13
CA ALA A 69 24.03 -18.88 -1.99
C ALA A 69 24.03 -19.32 -0.52
N HIS A 70 24.88 -18.70 0.31
CA HIS A 70 24.99 -19.00 1.74
C HIS A 70 23.70 -18.68 2.50
N ILE A 71 23.16 -17.46 2.30
CA ILE A 71 21.89 -17.05 2.91
C ILE A 71 20.73 -17.85 2.33
N GLN A 72 20.71 -18.10 1.01
CA GLN A 72 19.64 -18.88 0.39
C GLN A 72 19.58 -20.31 0.93
N ALA A 73 20.73 -20.99 1.07
CA ALA A 73 20.79 -22.33 1.63
C ALA A 73 20.24 -22.37 3.06
N ALA A 74 20.61 -21.39 3.90
CA ALA A 74 20.10 -21.31 5.25
C ALA A 74 18.58 -21.04 5.32
N LEU A 75 18.04 -20.23 4.41
CA LEU A 75 16.59 -20.02 4.29
C LEU A 75 15.87 -21.28 3.79
N ASP A 76 16.49 -22.03 2.88
CA ASP A 76 15.92 -23.27 2.35
C ASP A 76 15.87 -24.36 3.44
N GLU A 77 16.89 -24.44 4.30
CA GLU A 77 16.89 -25.32 5.47
C GLU A 77 15.76 -24.98 6.45
N VAL A 78 15.59 -23.71 6.82
CA VAL A 78 14.46 -23.27 7.65
C VAL A 78 13.13 -23.53 6.94
N GLY A 79 13.09 -23.32 5.63
CA GLY A 79 11.94 -23.59 4.78
C GLY A 79 11.53 -25.06 4.68
N ALA A 80 12.44 -25.99 4.99
CA ALA A 80 12.18 -27.43 5.01
C ALA A 80 11.65 -27.93 6.38
N MET A 81 11.80 -27.15 7.46
CA MET A 81 11.30 -27.50 8.79
C MET A 81 9.76 -27.54 8.81
N PRO A 82 9.11 -28.40 9.62
CA PRO A 82 7.65 -28.45 9.69
C PRO A 82 7.04 -27.12 10.16
N LEU A 83 5.85 -26.79 9.66
CA LEU A 83 5.07 -25.67 10.20
C LEU A 83 4.58 -26.01 11.61
N ASN A 84 4.75 -25.08 12.55
CA ASN A 84 4.13 -25.16 13.85
C ASN A 84 2.63 -24.79 13.79
N SER A 85 1.92 -24.95 14.91
CA SER A 85 0.49 -24.65 15.04
C SER A 85 0.11 -23.20 14.74
N ASN A 86 1.05 -22.27 14.81
CA ASN A 86 0.85 -20.85 14.54
C ASN A 86 1.16 -20.48 13.07
N GLY A 87 1.55 -21.46 12.24
CA GLY A 87 1.87 -21.28 10.83
C GLY A 87 3.30 -20.80 10.57
N PHE A 88 4.25 -21.12 11.46
CA PHE A 88 5.67 -20.74 11.34
C PHE A 88 6.61 -21.94 11.32
N ARG A 89 7.65 -21.87 10.49
CA ARG A 89 8.79 -22.80 10.50
C ARG A 89 9.91 -22.30 11.40
N GLY A 90 10.09 -20.98 11.47
CA GLY A 90 11.06 -20.33 12.34
C GLY A 90 11.73 -19.13 11.68
N ALA A 91 12.61 -18.48 12.43
CA ALA A 91 13.43 -17.39 11.94
C ALA A 91 14.87 -17.87 11.65
N LEU A 92 15.40 -17.45 10.50
CA LEU A 92 16.84 -17.41 10.24
C LEU A 92 17.38 -16.08 10.79
N LEU A 93 18.31 -16.16 11.75
CA LEU A 93 19.05 -15.00 12.23
C LEU A 93 20.37 -14.84 11.46
N LEU A 94 20.56 -13.68 10.85
CA LEU A 94 21.87 -13.22 10.39
C LEU A 94 22.56 -12.50 11.54
N LYS A 95 23.71 -13.01 11.98
CA LYS A 95 24.55 -12.35 13.00
C LYS A 95 25.06 -11.00 12.50
N ALA A 96 25.59 -10.18 13.39
CA ALA A 96 26.30 -8.97 13.01
C ALA A 96 27.38 -9.30 11.99
N GLY A 97 27.46 -8.48 10.94
CA GLY A 97 28.41 -8.70 9.87
C GLY A 97 28.01 -8.00 8.58
N HIS A 98 28.96 -7.98 7.65
CA HIS A 98 28.77 -7.47 6.30
C HIS A 98 28.57 -8.63 5.32
N TYR A 99 27.42 -8.65 4.64
CA TYR A 99 27.00 -9.68 3.71
C TYR A 99 26.90 -9.07 2.31
N ASN A 100 27.89 -9.29 1.45
CA ASN A 100 27.78 -8.91 0.04
C ASN A 100 26.84 -9.88 -0.68
N VAL A 101 25.92 -9.37 -1.49
CA VAL A 101 24.90 -10.17 -2.19
C VAL A 101 24.91 -9.79 -3.67
N GLY A 102 25.50 -10.67 -4.49
CA GLY A 102 25.59 -10.53 -5.94
C GLY A 102 24.36 -11.04 -6.71
N GLY A 103 23.40 -11.67 -6.05
CA GLY A 103 22.16 -12.15 -6.64
C GLY A 103 20.91 -11.69 -5.90
N VAL A 104 19.87 -12.53 -5.91
CA VAL A 104 18.59 -12.26 -5.24
C VAL A 104 18.33 -13.32 -4.18
N ILE A 105 18.17 -12.91 -2.93
CA ILE A 105 17.73 -13.77 -1.84
C ILE A 105 16.21 -13.94 -1.94
N LYS A 106 15.70 -15.18 -1.93
CA LYS A 106 14.28 -15.47 -2.16
C LYS A 106 13.65 -16.21 -0.97
N MET A 107 12.64 -15.60 -0.36
CA MET A 107 11.86 -16.18 0.74
C MET A 107 10.53 -16.74 0.21
N LYS A 108 10.54 -18.00 -0.22
CA LYS A 108 9.42 -18.63 -0.96
C LYS A 108 8.55 -19.59 -0.16
N ARG A 109 8.81 -19.72 1.14
CA ARG A 109 8.17 -20.73 2.01
C ARG A 109 7.34 -20.05 3.08
N ASP A 110 6.16 -20.60 3.33
CA ASP A 110 5.29 -20.16 4.42
C ASP A 110 6.03 -20.24 5.76
N GLY A 111 5.79 -19.25 6.62
CA GLY A 111 6.21 -19.30 8.00
C GLY A 111 7.70 -19.02 8.25
N VAL A 112 8.42 -18.46 7.27
CA VAL A 112 9.86 -18.17 7.37
C VAL A 112 10.10 -16.68 7.61
N VAL A 113 10.95 -16.38 8.59
CA VAL A 113 11.38 -15.01 8.90
C VAL A 113 12.88 -14.87 8.68
N LEU A 114 13.31 -13.79 8.03
CA LEU A 114 14.70 -13.37 7.96
C LEU A 114 14.90 -12.23 8.95
N ARG A 115 15.78 -12.44 9.94
CA ARG A 115 16.04 -11.47 11.01
C ARG A 115 17.51 -11.10 11.05
N GLY A 116 17.82 -9.81 11.18
CA GLY A 116 19.13 -9.31 11.56
C GLY A 116 19.20 -8.91 13.04
N VAL A 117 20.37 -8.46 13.48
CA VAL A 117 20.61 -7.98 14.86
C VAL A 117 20.61 -6.46 14.98
N GLY A 118 20.49 -5.74 13.88
CA GLY A 118 20.44 -4.28 13.87
C GLY A 118 20.44 -3.71 12.44
N ARG A 119 19.98 -2.46 12.30
CA ARG A 119 19.75 -1.79 11.01
C ARG A 119 20.70 -0.64 10.72
N TRP A 120 21.72 -0.43 11.56
CA TRP A 120 22.66 0.66 11.40
C TRP A 120 23.86 0.24 10.53
N ALA A 121 24.69 1.22 10.15
CA ALA A 121 25.74 1.02 9.15
C ALA A 121 26.96 0.23 9.65
N ASP A 122 27.19 0.16 10.97
CA ASP A 122 28.34 -0.54 11.55
C ASP A 122 28.12 -2.07 11.56
N PRO A 123 28.83 -2.85 10.72
CA PRO A 123 28.63 -4.29 10.63
C PRO A 123 29.19 -5.05 11.84
N SER A 124 29.96 -4.42 12.74
CA SER A 124 30.43 -5.09 13.97
C SER A 124 29.30 -5.32 14.98
N THR A 125 28.24 -4.52 14.88
CA THR A 125 27.08 -4.56 15.79
C THR A 125 25.74 -4.74 15.06
N ASN A 126 25.72 -4.65 13.72
CA ASN A 126 24.50 -4.72 12.90
C ASN A 126 24.62 -5.73 11.77
N THR A 127 23.48 -6.11 11.21
CA THR A 127 23.40 -6.92 9.99
C THR A 127 23.32 -5.99 8.79
N VAL A 128 24.39 -5.94 8.00
CA VAL A 128 24.47 -5.10 6.80
C VAL A 128 24.53 -5.99 5.56
N ILE A 129 23.48 -5.93 4.73
CA ILE A 129 23.45 -6.57 3.42
C ILE A 129 23.76 -5.51 2.36
N THR A 130 24.78 -5.75 1.54
CA THR A 130 25.10 -4.86 0.41
C THR A 130 24.79 -5.58 -0.90
N GLY A 131 23.86 -5.03 -1.68
CA GLY A 131 23.58 -5.50 -3.04
C GLY A 131 24.69 -5.10 -4.00
N THR A 132 25.39 -6.07 -4.58
CA THR A 132 26.54 -5.84 -5.47
C THR A 132 26.27 -6.22 -6.93
N ALA A 133 25.04 -6.63 -7.25
CA ALA A 133 24.62 -6.96 -8.63
C ALA A 133 24.38 -5.69 -9.46
N GLY A 134 24.45 -5.78 -10.79
CA GLY A 134 24.20 -4.62 -11.67
C GLY A 134 22.73 -4.21 -11.83
N GLY A 135 22.50 -3.15 -12.61
CA GLY A 135 21.22 -2.45 -12.80
C GLY A 135 20.01 -3.26 -13.33
N SER A 136 20.25 -4.46 -13.87
CA SER A 136 19.20 -5.37 -14.34
C SER A 136 18.57 -6.21 -13.22
N THR A 137 19.17 -6.22 -12.03
CA THR A 137 18.68 -6.98 -10.88
C THR A 137 17.53 -6.24 -10.21
N SER A 138 16.34 -6.84 -10.21
CA SER A 138 15.13 -6.17 -9.71
C SER A 138 15.16 -5.89 -8.20
N THR A 139 15.78 -6.75 -7.40
CA THR A 139 15.87 -6.55 -5.95
C THR A 139 16.97 -7.35 -5.29
N VAL A 140 17.41 -6.93 -4.09
CA VAL A 140 18.26 -7.73 -3.21
C VAL A 140 17.46 -8.85 -2.53
N LEU A 141 16.24 -8.56 -2.07
CA LEU A 141 15.40 -9.50 -1.34
C LEU A 141 13.99 -9.61 -1.93
N TRP A 142 13.65 -10.83 -2.39
CA TRP A 142 12.31 -11.16 -2.86
C TRP A 142 11.55 -11.96 -1.81
N VAL A 143 10.49 -11.36 -1.27
CA VAL A 143 9.63 -11.95 -0.24
C VAL A 143 8.33 -12.44 -0.86
N GLY A 144 8.10 -13.74 -0.82
CA GLY A 144 6.89 -14.39 -1.29
C GLY A 144 7.02 -15.16 -2.62
N GLY A 145 5.89 -15.39 -3.29
CA GLY A 145 5.83 -16.16 -4.53
C GLY A 145 6.42 -15.41 -5.73
N THR A 146 6.87 -16.14 -6.76
CA THR A 146 7.60 -15.59 -7.92
C THR A 146 6.85 -15.62 -9.24
N SER A 147 5.71 -16.30 -9.31
CA SER A 147 4.91 -16.46 -10.54
C SER A 147 3.44 -16.44 -10.17
N GLY A 148 2.55 -16.32 -11.17
CA GLY A 148 1.10 -16.49 -11.06
C GLY A 148 0.34 -15.27 -10.54
N GLU A 149 -0.94 -15.22 -10.89
CA GLU A 149 -1.81 -14.07 -10.75
C GLU A 149 -3.06 -14.40 -9.93
N TRP A 150 -4.03 -13.47 -9.88
CA TRP A 150 -5.34 -13.66 -9.26
C TRP A 150 -6.38 -14.23 -10.23
N ASP A 151 -5.97 -14.79 -11.37
CA ASP A 151 -6.85 -15.25 -12.44
C ASP A 151 -7.18 -16.75 -12.37
N THR A 152 -6.45 -17.53 -11.57
CA THR A 152 -6.68 -18.97 -11.38
C THR A 152 -7.95 -19.23 -10.59
N ARG A 153 -8.90 -19.98 -11.17
CA ARG A 153 -10.24 -20.15 -10.58
C ARG A 153 -10.45 -21.60 -10.20
N VAL A 154 -10.99 -21.84 -9.00
CA VAL A 154 -11.53 -23.17 -8.67
C VAL A 154 -12.72 -23.44 -9.60
N PRO A 155 -12.75 -24.58 -10.32
CA PRO A 155 -13.82 -24.89 -11.28
C PRO A 155 -15.22 -24.82 -10.67
N GLY A 156 -16.19 -24.31 -11.42
CA GLY A 156 -17.59 -24.21 -10.98
C GLY A 156 -17.90 -23.11 -9.95
N THR A 157 -16.91 -22.35 -9.48
CA THR A 157 -17.12 -21.32 -8.44
C THR A 157 -17.42 -19.92 -8.99
N THR A 158 -17.33 -19.72 -10.31
CA THR A 158 -17.64 -18.42 -10.91
C THR A 158 -19.15 -18.17 -10.87
N THR A 159 -19.57 -17.07 -10.23
CA THR A 159 -20.98 -16.69 -10.09
C THR A 159 -21.13 -15.18 -10.24
N GLY A 160 -22.19 -14.74 -10.92
CA GLY A 160 -22.47 -13.32 -11.17
C GLY A 160 -22.96 -12.61 -9.91
N VAL A 161 -22.64 -11.34 -9.78
CA VAL A 161 -23.20 -10.45 -8.74
C VAL A 161 -24.52 -9.88 -9.26
N THR A 162 -25.62 -10.06 -8.53
CA THR A 162 -26.96 -9.62 -8.96
C THR A 162 -27.36 -8.26 -8.39
N SER A 163 -26.69 -7.78 -7.34
CA SER A 163 -26.85 -6.41 -6.81
C SER A 163 -26.75 -5.36 -7.93
N SER A 164 -27.69 -4.42 -7.99
CA SER A 164 -27.68 -3.35 -8.99
C SER A 164 -26.56 -2.33 -8.72
N LEU A 165 -26.28 -2.09 -7.44
CA LEU A 165 -25.23 -1.22 -6.93
C LEU A 165 -24.69 -1.83 -5.63
N ILE A 166 -23.36 -1.90 -5.51
CA ILE A 166 -22.66 -2.06 -4.24
C ILE A 166 -21.85 -0.79 -4.06
N GLU A 167 -22.11 -0.04 -3.01
CA GLU A 167 -21.44 1.25 -2.78
C GLU A 167 -20.07 1.07 -2.15
N THR A 168 -19.19 2.05 -2.40
CA THR A 168 -17.91 2.16 -1.69
C THR A 168 -18.12 2.07 -0.17
N GLY A 169 -17.35 1.23 0.51
CA GLY A 169 -17.49 0.97 1.95
C GLY A 169 -18.41 -0.21 2.30
N GLN A 170 -19.17 -0.76 1.35
CA GLN A 170 -20.04 -1.91 1.62
C GLN A 170 -19.30 -3.25 1.58
N ARG A 171 -19.86 -4.23 2.31
CA ARG A 171 -19.33 -5.60 2.45
C ARG A 171 -20.33 -6.69 2.07
N ARG A 172 -21.57 -6.33 1.69
CA ARG A 172 -22.61 -7.29 1.30
C ARG A 172 -22.73 -7.32 -0.21
N LEU A 173 -22.73 -8.52 -0.78
CA LEU A 173 -22.95 -8.74 -2.20
C LEU A 173 -24.03 -9.81 -2.36
N THR A 174 -25.02 -9.56 -3.20
CA THR A 174 -26.00 -10.57 -3.63
C THR A 174 -25.47 -11.26 -4.88
N LEU A 175 -25.41 -12.58 -4.87
CA LEU A 175 -24.93 -13.39 -5.97
C LEU A 175 -26.09 -14.09 -6.70
N ALA A 176 -25.83 -14.58 -7.91
CA ALA A 176 -26.79 -15.43 -8.63
C ALA A 176 -26.97 -16.78 -7.93
N SER A 177 -25.89 -17.31 -7.35
CA SER A 177 -25.87 -18.52 -6.53
C SER A 177 -24.65 -18.53 -5.62
N THR A 178 -24.82 -19.05 -4.41
CA THR A 178 -23.77 -19.33 -3.42
C THR A 178 -23.45 -20.83 -3.29
N THR A 179 -24.06 -21.69 -4.12
CA THR A 179 -24.02 -23.17 -3.97
C THR A 179 -22.59 -23.74 -3.88
N ASN A 180 -21.64 -23.16 -4.62
CA ASN A 180 -20.24 -23.61 -4.66
C ASN A 180 -19.29 -22.73 -3.82
N LEU A 181 -19.84 -21.90 -2.94
CA LEU A 181 -19.08 -21.06 -2.01
C LEU A 181 -19.25 -21.56 -0.58
N LYS A 182 -18.21 -21.36 0.23
CA LYS A 182 -18.24 -21.60 1.67
C LYS A 182 -17.62 -20.44 2.44
N VAL A 183 -18.06 -20.25 3.68
CA VAL A 183 -17.38 -19.37 4.63
C VAL A 183 -15.91 -19.77 4.73
N GLY A 184 -15.03 -18.77 4.71
CA GLY A 184 -13.58 -18.94 4.68
C GLY A 184 -12.98 -19.11 3.28
N ASN A 185 -13.78 -19.20 2.21
CA ASN A 185 -13.22 -19.11 0.87
C ASN A 185 -12.55 -17.75 0.64
N ASN A 186 -11.36 -17.78 0.06
CA ASN A 186 -10.77 -16.61 -0.55
C ASN A 186 -11.33 -16.47 -1.98
N ILE A 187 -11.93 -15.32 -2.27
CA ILE A 187 -12.55 -15.02 -3.54
C ILE A 187 -11.91 -13.81 -4.17
N ILE A 188 -11.96 -13.76 -5.49
CA ILE A 188 -11.73 -12.54 -6.27
C ILE A 188 -13.08 -12.01 -6.72
N ILE A 189 -13.35 -10.76 -6.39
CA ILE A 189 -14.43 -9.97 -6.99
C ILE A 189 -13.84 -9.25 -8.18
N CYS A 190 -14.45 -9.40 -9.35
CA CYS A 190 -14.03 -8.73 -10.58
C CYS A 190 -15.18 -7.88 -11.11
N HIS A 191 -14.91 -6.61 -11.35
CA HIS A 191 -15.76 -5.69 -12.09
C HIS A 191 -15.03 -5.32 -13.40
N PRO A 192 -15.40 -5.98 -14.52
CA PRO A 192 -14.72 -5.81 -15.79
C PRO A 192 -14.66 -4.35 -16.27
N HIS A 193 -13.56 -3.98 -16.93
CA HIS A 193 -13.45 -2.71 -17.64
C HIS A 193 -14.27 -2.78 -18.94
N THR A 194 -15.45 -2.19 -18.95
CA THR A 194 -16.36 -2.09 -20.11
C THR A 194 -16.32 -0.70 -20.72
N GLN A 195 -16.87 -0.55 -21.92
CA GLN A 195 -16.99 0.75 -22.58
C GLN A 195 -17.88 1.72 -21.78
N GLU A 196 -18.98 1.22 -21.21
CA GLU A 196 -19.89 2.02 -20.38
C GLU A 196 -19.17 2.58 -19.15
N TRP A 197 -18.29 1.79 -18.53
CA TRP A 197 -17.45 2.28 -17.44
C TRP A 197 -16.42 3.30 -17.94
N THR A 198 -15.74 3.03 -19.07
CA THR A 198 -14.81 3.99 -19.70
C THR A 198 -15.48 5.35 -19.94
N ASP A 199 -16.71 5.36 -20.43
CA ASP A 199 -17.46 6.59 -20.68
C ASP A 199 -17.86 7.28 -19.38
N ALA A 200 -18.30 6.51 -18.36
CA ALA A 200 -18.63 7.06 -17.05
C ALA A 200 -17.45 7.73 -16.33
N VAL A 201 -16.21 7.32 -16.64
CA VAL A 201 -14.97 7.92 -16.11
C VAL A 201 -14.31 8.88 -17.08
N ASN A 202 -15.05 9.39 -18.07
CA ASN A 202 -14.59 10.35 -19.09
C ASN A 202 -13.32 9.87 -19.82
N GLY A 203 -13.28 8.59 -20.21
CA GLY A 203 -12.12 8.01 -20.90
C GLY A 203 -10.87 7.84 -20.05
N GLY A 204 -10.99 7.96 -18.73
CA GLY A 204 -9.84 8.01 -17.81
C GLY A 204 -9.43 9.43 -17.44
N GLY A 205 -10.10 10.44 -17.99
CA GLY A 205 -9.78 11.84 -17.73
C GLY A 205 -8.54 12.35 -18.46
N VAL A 206 -8.09 11.64 -19.50
CA VAL A 206 -7.08 12.11 -20.47
C VAL A 206 -7.72 13.01 -21.52
N LYS A 207 -6.92 13.81 -22.22
CA LYS A 207 -7.36 14.84 -23.16
C LYS A 207 -6.72 14.63 -24.52
N ASP A 208 -5.39 14.64 -24.55
CA ASP A 208 -4.62 14.53 -25.79
C ASP A 208 -4.14 13.08 -26.01
N ASP A 209 -3.97 12.30 -24.93
CA ASP A 209 -3.64 10.88 -24.99
C ASP A 209 -4.83 9.97 -25.33
N ALA A 210 -4.52 8.73 -25.67
CA ALA A 210 -5.52 7.69 -25.88
C ALA A 210 -6.35 7.42 -24.61
N ARG A 211 -7.68 7.45 -24.77
CA ARG A 211 -8.64 7.04 -23.74
C ARG A 211 -8.36 5.60 -23.29
N TRP A 212 -8.61 5.31 -22.01
CA TRP A 212 -8.42 3.97 -21.48
C TRP A 212 -9.27 2.94 -22.22
N SER A 213 -8.65 1.86 -22.68
CA SER A 213 -9.32 0.87 -23.54
C SER A 213 -10.01 -0.23 -22.72
N PRO A 214 -11.26 -0.62 -23.03
CA PRO A 214 -11.95 -1.72 -22.37
C PRO A 214 -11.12 -3.00 -22.24
N GLY A 215 -11.35 -3.76 -21.18
CA GLY A 215 -10.63 -5.01 -20.86
C GLY A 215 -9.28 -4.83 -20.16
N THR A 216 -8.70 -3.62 -20.14
CA THR A 216 -7.33 -3.39 -19.62
C THR A 216 -7.25 -3.06 -18.12
N LEU A 217 -8.34 -2.58 -17.51
CA LEU A 217 -8.35 -2.02 -16.16
C LEU A 217 -9.48 -2.60 -15.29
N PRO A 218 -9.63 -3.94 -15.18
CA PRO A 218 -10.66 -4.50 -14.30
C PRO A 218 -10.45 -4.05 -12.86
N ILE A 219 -11.53 -3.61 -12.19
CA ILE A 219 -11.48 -3.39 -10.74
C ILE A 219 -11.55 -4.75 -10.07
N MET A 220 -10.58 -5.05 -9.21
CA MET A 220 -10.46 -6.35 -8.56
C MET A 220 -10.39 -6.20 -7.05
N TYR A 221 -10.99 -7.14 -6.31
CA TYR A 221 -10.80 -7.25 -4.85
C TYR A 221 -10.52 -8.69 -4.45
N ASN A 222 -9.47 -8.90 -3.66
CA ASN A 222 -9.17 -10.19 -3.02
C ASN A 222 -9.74 -10.17 -1.59
N ARG A 223 -10.71 -11.05 -1.31
CA ARG A 223 -11.52 -11.01 -0.09
C ARG A 223 -11.79 -12.40 0.46
N TYR A 224 -12.13 -12.48 1.74
CA TYR A 224 -12.65 -13.72 2.34
C TYR A 224 -14.16 -13.64 2.53
N VAL A 225 -14.86 -14.73 2.22
CA VAL A 225 -16.26 -14.91 2.60
C VAL A 225 -16.33 -15.11 4.11
N LYS A 226 -16.98 -14.18 4.82
CA LYS A 226 -17.19 -14.24 6.28
C LYS A 226 -18.52 -14.88 6.64
N GLU A 227 -19.54 -14.67 5.82
CA GLU A 227 -20.89 -15.18 6.06
C GLU A 227 -21.59 -15.45 4.73
N ILE A 228 -22.51 -16.40 4.72
CA ILE A 228 -23.41 -16.71 3.61
C ILE A 228 -24.84 -16.77 4.17
N VAL A 229 -25.73 -15.94 3.63
CA VAL A 229 -27.16 -15.90 3.98
C VAL A 229 -27.98 -16.00 2.70
N GLY A 230 -28.44 -17.20 2.36
CA GLY A 230 -29.04 -17.47 1.06
C GLY A 230 -28.06 -17.15 -0.07
N ASN A 231 -28.43 -16.22 -0.95
CA ASN A 231 -27.57 -15.74 -2.04
C ASN A 231 -26.69 -14.54 -1.68
N ASP A 232 -26.80 -14.01 -0.46
CA ASP A 232 -25.93 -12.94 0.00
C ASP A 232 -24.65 -13.50 0.61
N ILE A 233 -23.54 -12.86 0.30
CA ILE A 233 -22.28 -13.05 1.01
C ILE A 233 -21.89 -11.77 1.75
N ILE A 234 -21.30 -11.93 2.93
CA ILE A 234 -20.58 -10.87 3.62
C ILE A 234 -19.08 -11.12 3.46
N ILE A 235 -18.34 -10.16 2.92
CA ILE A 235 -16.89 -10.22 2.77
C ILE A 235 -16.16 -9.64 3.99
N ASP A 236 -14.89 -9.97 4.16
CA ASP A 236 -14.05 -9.49 5.26
C ASP A 236 -13.86 -7.98 5.21
N ALA A 237 -13.30 -7.42 4.15
CA ALA A 237 -13.06 -5.98 4.01
C ALA A 237 -13.96 -5.35 2.95
N PRO A 238 -14.26 -4.04 3.04
CA PRO A 238 -15.17 -3.38 2.10
C PRO A 238 -14.62 -3.33 0.66
N VAL A 239 -15.51 -3.07 -0.29
CA VAL A 239 -15.12 -2.59 -1.62
C VAL A 239 -14.76 -1.11 -1.56
N PHE A 240 -13.79 -0.67 -2.37
CA PHE A 240 -13.29 0.70 -2.38
C PHE A 240 -13.75 1.51 -3.62
N ASN A 241 -14.65 0.93 -4.42
CA ASN A 241 -15.28 1.56 -5.56
C ASN A 241 -16.73 1.08 -5.64
N ASP A 242 -17.60 1.94 -6.14
CA ASP A 242 -18.96 1.52 -6.45
C ASP A 242 -18.94 0.45 -7.55
N LEU A 243 -19.57 -0.69 -7.30
CA LEU A 243 -19.76 -1.73 -8.30
C LEU A 243 -21.17 -1.58 -8.87
N ARG A 244 -21.27 -0.87 -10.01
CA ARG A 244 -22.54 -0.54 -10.67
C ARG A 244 -22.83 -1.54 -11.78
N ARG A 245 -23.89 -2.33 -11.64
CA ARG A 245 -24.28 -3.32 -12.66
C ARG A 245 -24.60 -2.69 -14.01
N SER A 246 -25.09 -1.45 -14.01
CA SER A 246 -25.36 -0.67 -15.22
C SER A 246 -24.10 -0.27 -15.98
N LEU A 247 -22.93 -0.26 -15.34
CA LEU A 247 -21.65 0.02 -15.98
C LEU A 247 -20.93 -1.26 -16.35
N SER A 248 -20.96 -2.27 -15.48
CA SER A 248 -20.33 -3.57 -15.77
C SER A 248 -20.89 -4.67 -14.86
N GLN A 249 -21.10 -5.85 -15.43
CA GLN A 249 -21.59 -7.02 -14.71
C GLN A 249 -20.46 -7.66 -13.89
N SER A 250 -20.42 -7.34 -12.59
CA SER A 250 -19.47 -7.97 -11.67
C SER A 250 -19.72 -9.46 -11.51
N TYR A 251 -18.66 -10.20 -11.18
CA TYR A 251 -18.72 -11.61 -10.82
C TYR A 251 -17.67 -11.93 -9.75
N VAL A 252 -17.86 -13.06 -9.07
CA VAL A 252 -16.90 -13.59 -8.09
C VAL A 252 -16.47 -15.00 -8.47
N TYR A 253 -15.29 -15.41 -8.02
CA TYR A 253 -14.81 -16.79 -8.09
C TYR A 253 -13.87 -17.09 -6.93
N VAL A 254 -13.76 -18.36 -6.54
CA VAL A 254 -12.78 -18.78 -5.53
C VAL A 254 -11.40 -18.84 -6.19
N TRP A 255 -10.44 -18.14 -5.59
CA TRP A 255 -9.03 -18.20 -6.01
C TRP A 255 -8.40 -19.47 -5.46
N ASP A 256 -7.65 -20.20 -6.28
CA ASP A 256 -6.96 -21.43 -5.84
C ASP A 256 -5.76 -21.14 -4.91
N ARG A 257 -5.26 -19.89 -4.92
CA ARG A 257 -4.13 -19.40 -4.13
C ARG A 257 -2.85 -20.20 -4.35
N ALA A 258 -2.71 -20.88 -5.49
CA ALA A 258 -1.52 -21.64 -5.82
C ALA A 258 -0.29 -20.72 -5.75
N GLY A 259 0.79 -21.11 -5.08
CA GLY A 259 2.01 -20.29 -4.99
C GLY A 259 1.91 -19.01 -4.12
N LEU A 260 0.81 -18.79 -3.40
CA LEU A 260 0.72 -17.74 -2.37
C LEU A 260 1.54 -18.13 -1.13
N VAL A 261 2.46 -17.26 -0.73
CA VAL A 261 3.27 -17.44 0.49
C VAL A 261 2.65 -16.69 1.67
N ARG A 262 2.65 -17.30 2.86
CA ARG A 262 2.01 -16.74 4.06
C ARG A 262 2.94 -16.65 5.26
N ASN A 263 2.64 -15.72 6.17
CA ASN A 263 3.35 -15.59 7.44
C ASN A 263 4.88 -15.48 7.22
N VAL A 264 5.29 -14.56 6.33
CA VAL A 264 6.68 -14.37 5.91
C VAL A 264 7.14 -12.95 6.25
N GLY A 265 8.35 -12.81 6.78
CA GLY A 265 8.78 -11.53 7.36
C GLY A 265 10.26 -11.21 7.23
N VAL A 266 10.58 -9.92 7.13
CA VAL A 266 11.95 -9.40 7.14
C VAL A 266 12.10 -8.39 8.27
N GLU A 267 13.10 -8.57 9.12
CA GLU A 267 13.21 -7.81 10.37
C GLU A 267 14.64 -7.35 10.67
N ASN A 268 14.75 -6.13 11.22
CA ASN A 268 15.91 -5.66 11.99
C ASN A 268 17.27 -5.76 11.26
N LEU A 269 17.30 -5.32 10.00
CA LEU A 269 18.51 -5.35 9.17
C LEU A 269 18.66 -4.09 8.30
N ARG A 270 19.86 -3.89 7.77
CA ARG A 270 20.16 -2.87 6.77
C ARG A 270 20.35 -3.52 5.39
N ILE A 271 19.81 -2.87 4.36
CA ILE A 271 20.15 -3.15 2.96
C ILE A 271 20.66 -1.84 2.31
N ASP A 272 21.85 -1.89 1.72
CA ASP A 272 22.38 -0.80 0.89
C ASP A 272 22.92 -1.31 -0.46
N MET A 273 23.32 -0.38 -1.33
CA MET A 273 23.80 -0.67 -2.69
C MET A 273 25.29 -0.38 -2.86
N GLY A 274 26.06 -0.32 -1.78
CA GLY A 274 27.51 -0.15 -1.85
C GLY A 274 27.98 1.26 -2.21
N ASN A 275 27.20 2.29 -1.87
CA ASN A 275 27.49 3.70 -2.15
C ASN A 275 27.71 4.02 -3.65
N PRO A 276 26.75 3.70 -4.53
CA PRO A 276 26.84 4.10 -5.93
C PRO A 276 26.79 5.64 -6.04
N SER A 277 27.27 6.18 -7.16
CA SER A 277 27.12 7.62 -7.40
C SER A 277 25.64 8.02 -7.45
N THR A 278 25.32 9.26 -7.07
CA THR A 278 23.94 9.75 -6.87
C THR A 278 22.99 9.49 -8.04
N TYR A 279 23.52 9.42 -9.25
CA TYR A 279 22.75 9.22 -10.49
C TYR A 279 23.05 7.89 -11.19
N SER A 280 23.87 7.03 -10.57
CA SER A 280 24.09 5.67 -11.08
C SER A 280 22.82 4.86 -10.96
N GLU A 281 22.63 3.94 -11.91
CA GLU A 281 21.62 2.89 -11.86
C GLU A 281 22.25 1.50 -12.00
N ASP A 282 23.58 1.41 -11.97
CA ASP A 282 24.30 0.13 -12.04
C ASP A 282 24.43 -0.51 -10.66
N HIS A 283 23.27 -0.86 -10.10
CA HIS A 283 23.09 -1.56 -8.83
C HIS A 283 21.66 -2.12 -8.77
N PRO A 284 21.31 -3.01 -7.81
CA PRO A 284 19.96 -3.56 -7.74
C PRO A 284 18.89 -2.46 -7.63
N GLN A 285 17.76 -2.70 -8.26
CA GLN A 285 16.72 -1.69 -8.43
C GLN A 285 15.98 -1.39 -7.13
N SER A 286 15.60 -2.42 -6.36
CA SER A 286 14.88 -2.25 -5.10
C SER A 286 15.55 -3.00 -3.94
N CYS A 287 15.42 -2.51 -2.71
CA CYS A 287 15.93 -3.27 -1.56
C CYS A 287 15.08 -4.53 -1.30
N ILE A 288 13.76 -4.36 -1.17
CA ILE A 288 12.82 -5.44 -0.85
C ILE A 288 11.61 -5.38 -1.78
N ILE A 289 11.33 -6.48 -2.47
CA ILE A 289 10.05 -6.71 -3.15
C ILE A 289 9.24 -7.73 -2.34
N VAL A 290 8.02 -7.36 -1.96
CA VAL A 290 7.02 -8.28 -1.41
C VAL A 290 6.05 -8.62 -2.53
N SER A 291 6.04 -9.87 -2.98
CA SER A 291 5.25 -10.32 -4.11
C SER A 291 4.53 -11.63 -3.81
N ARG A 292 3.25 -11.71 -4.18
CA ARG A 292 2.43 -12.93 -4.00
C ARG A 292 2.54 -13.48 -2.58
N ALA A 293 2.34 -12.58 -1.63
CA ALA A 293 2.39 -12.86 -0.20
C ALA A 293 1.09 -12.41 0.49
N GLU A 294 0.77 -13.07 1.59
CA GLU A 294 -0.35 -12.73 2.45
C GLU A 294 0.06 -12.84 3.91
N ASP A 295 -0.40 -11.93 4.77
CA ASP A 295 0.04 -11.88 6.17
C ASP A 295 1.58 -11.80 6.26
N ALA A 296 2.15 -10.81 5.57
CA ALA A 296 3.59 -10.61 5.48
C ALA A 296 4.02 -9.28 6.12
N TRP A 297 5.31 -9.14 6.44
CA TRP A 297 5.81 -7.89 6.98
C TRP A 297 7.27 -7.55 6.64
N VAL A 298 7.56 -6.25 6.67
CA VAL A 298 8.91 -5.69 6.72
C VAL A 298 8.96 -4.77 7.94
N LYS A 299 9.86 -5.04 8.88
CA LYS A 299 9.86 -4.37 10.18
C LYS A 299 11.25 -3.93 10.60
N ALA A 300 11.38 -2.69 11.05
CA ALA A 300 12.61 -2.19 11.67
C ALA A 300 13.85 -2.27 10.74
N CYS A 301 13.69 -1.97 9.45
CA CYS A 301 14.78 -2.00 8.47
C CYS A 301 15.27 -0.60 8.08
N LYS A 302 16.50 -0.51 7.58
CA LYS A 302 17.08 0.68 6.94
C LYS A 302 17.48 0.32 5.51
N LEU A 303 16.91 0.99 4.53
CA LEU A 303 17.00 0.65 3.11
C LEU A 303 17.52 1.88 2.36
N VAL A 304 18.68 1.80 1.72
CA VAL A 304 19.29 2.99 1.10
C VAL A 304 19.87 2.73 -0.28
N GLN A 305 19.99 3.78 -1.09
CA GLN A 305 20.72 3.78 -2.37
C GLN A 305 20.12 2.92 -3.49
N PHE A 306 18.86 2.53 -3.37
CA PHE A 306 18.10 1.86 -4.43
C PHE A 306 17.73 2.83 -5.58
N SER A 307 17.41 2.32 -6.77
CA SER A 307 17.01 3.15 -7.93
C SER A 307 15.50 3.23 -8.16
N ILE A 308 14.76 2.17 -7.80
CA ILE A 308 13.31 2.08 -7.92
C ILE A 308 12.64 2.23 -6.56
N SER A 309 12.88 1.33 -5.60
CA SER A 309 12.14 1.34 -4.33
C SER A 309 12.87 0.78 -3.12
N GLY A 310 12.58 1.32 -1.93
CA GLY A 310 13.00 0.70 -0.69
C GLY A 310 12.16 -0.55 -0.44
N VAL A 311 10.84 -0.38 -0.36
CA VAL A 311 9.87 -1.48 -0.27
C VAL A 311 8.82 -1.35 -1.36
N TYR A 312 8.74 -2.39 -2.19
CA TYR A 312 7.78 -2.48 -3.29
C TYR A 312 6.85 -3.68 -3.08
N VAL A 313 5.56 -3.44 -2.91
CA VAL A 313 4.55 -4.47 -2.66
C VAL A 313 3.69 -4.68 -3.89
N GLN A 314 3.53 -5.93 -4.33
CA GLN A 314 2.70 -6.30 -5.48
C GLN A 314 2.03 -7.67 -5.25
N ARG A 315 0.89 -7.92 -5.90
CA ARG A 315 0.15 -9.21 -5.87
C ARG A 315 -0.07 -9.76 -4.47
N SER A 316 -0.18 -8.90 -3.47
CA SER A 316 -0.10 -9.25 -2.06
C SER A 316 -1.21 -8.56 -1.27
N THR A 317 -1.66 -9.23 -0.22
CA THR A 317 -2.67 -8.69 0.70
C THR A 317 -2.20 -8.74 2.15
N ARG A 318 -2.76 -7.90 3.01
CA ARG A 318 -2.54 -7.96 4.47
C ARG A 318 -1.06 -7.88 4.84
N VAL A 319 -0.34 -6.96 4.20
CA VAL A 319 1.09 -6.72 4.42
C VAL A 319 1.28 -5.54 5.36
N THR A 320 2.18 -5.63 6.33
CA THR A 320 2.60 -4.48 7.15
C THR A 320 4.06 -4.13 6.93
N VAL A 321 4.33 -2.90 6.52
CA VAL A 321 5.67 -2.29 6.51
C VAL A 321 5.73 -1.32 7.69
N GLN A 322 6.46 -1.63 8.75
CA GLN A 322 6.50 -0.78 9.94
C GLN A 322 7.90 -0.36 10.38
N SER A 323 8.02 0.89 10.85
CA SER A 323 9.26 1.39 11.42
C SER A 323 10.43 1.23 10.45
N VAL A 324 10.22 1.50 9.17
CA VAL A 324 11.22 1.36 8.10
C VAL A 324 11.66 2.74 7.64
N GLU A 325 12.97 2.89 7.44
CA GLU A 325 13.50 4.05 6.75
C GLU A 325 14.01 3.65 5.35
N ALA A 326 13.57 4.39 4.34
CA ALA A 326 14.03 4.28 2.96
C ALA A 326 14.62 5.64 2.54
N SER A 327 15.93 5.74 2.28
CA SER A 327 16.57 7.05 2.06
C SER A 327 17.68 7.04 1.01
N TYR A 328 17.94 8.23 0.47
CA TYR A 328 19.00 8.49 -0.52
C TYR A 328 18.99 7.52 -1.72
N PRO A 329 17.88 7.40 -2.46
CA PRO A 329 17.88 6.62 -3.69
C PRO A 329 18.88 7.17 -4.71
N CYS A 330 19.52 6.27 -5.45
CA CYS A 330 20.52 6.57 -6.48
C CYS A 330 19.95 6.16 -7.84
N SER A 331 19.68 7.16 -8.70
CA SER A 331 19.14 6.98 -10.05
C SER A 331 19.02 8.33 -10.78
N GLN A 332 18.64 8.33 -12.05
CA GLN A 332 18.08 9.54 -12.65
C GLN A 332 16.78 9.95 -11.93
N ILE A 333 16.52 11.26 -11.79
CA ILE A 333 15.28 11.79 -11.16
C ILE A 333 14.19 11.87 -12.23
N ILE A 334 13.77 10.70 -12.73
CA ILE A 334 12.77 10.56 -13.81
C ILE A 334 11.69 9.53 -13.45
N GLY A 335 10.67 9.41 -14.32
CA GLY A 335 9.57 8.43 -14.19
C GLY A 335 10.05 7.00 -13.94
N GLY A 336 9.28 6.23 -13.17
CA GLY A 336 9.60 4.83 -12.84
C GLY A 336 10.70 4.63 -11.77
N LYS A 337 11.26 5.70 -11.22
CA LYS A 337 12.36 5.66 -10.25
C LYS A 337 12.02 6.38 -8.94
N ARG A 338 12.76 6.05 -7.88
CA ARG A 338 12.74 6.72 -6.56
C ARG A 338 11.38 6.75 -5.87
N THR A 339 10.67 5.62 -5.87
CA THR A 339 9.43 5.42 -5.11
C THR A 339 9.73 4.68 -3.82
N ASN A 340 9.90 5.37 -2.69
CA ASN A 340 10.49 4.76 -1.49
C ASN A 340 9.60 3.65 -0.89
N PHE A 341 8.31 3.89 -0.79
CA PHE A 341 7.30 2.92 -0.33
C PHE A 341 6.16 2.82 -1.35
N CYS A 342 6.15 1.72 -2.12
CA CYS A 342 5.23 1.54 -3.24
C CYS A 342 4.21 0.42 -2.97
N ALA A 343 2.92 0.73 -3.15
CA ALA A 343 1.87 -0.26 -3.34
C ALA A 343 1.52 -0.35 -4.83
N ASP A 344 1.91 -1.43 -5.47
CA ASP A 344 1.81 -1.59 -6.92
C ASP A 344 0.71 -2.60 -7.30
N TYR A 345 0.82 -3.20 -8.48
CA TYR A 345 -0.15 -4.07 -9.11
C TYR A 345 -0.66 -5.14 -8.15
N ARG A 346 -1.98 -5.19 -7.95
CA ARG A 346 -2.65 -6.13 -7.03
C ARG A 346 -2.14 -6.07 -5.57
N ALA A 347 -1.60 -4.94 -5.12
CA ALA A 347 -1.35 -4.68 -3.72
C ALA A 347 -2.64 -4.16 -3.06
N GLN A 348 -3.16 -4.90 -2.08
CA GLN A 348 -4.37 -4.51 -1.36
C GLN A 348 -4.24 -4.67 0.15
N GLN A 349 -4.94 -3.85 0.93
CA GLN A 349 -4.93 -3.95 2.38
C GLN A 349 -3.50 -3.91 2.96
N VAL A 350 -2.61 -3.11 2.35
CA VAL A 350 -1.23 -2.91 2.82
C VAL A 350 -1.20 -1.74 3.78
N LEU A 351 -0.60 -1.95 4.96
CA LEU A 351 -0.33 -0.91 5.95
C LEU A 351 1.15 -0.57 5.94
N PHE A 352 1.49 0.62 5.48
CA PHE A 352 2.78 1.23 5.72
C PHE A 352 2.65 2.16 6.93
N ARG A 353 3.42 1.95 8.00
CA ARG A 353 3.31 2.76 9.22
C ARG A 353 4.63 3.14 9.85
N ASP A 354 4.68 4.32 10.44
CA ASP A 354 5.83 4.83 11.19
C ASP A 354 7.09 4.84 10.29
N LEU A 355 6.99 5.55 9.15
CA LEU A 355 7.96 5.50 8.05
C LEU A 355 8.82 6.76 8.02
N VAL A 356 10.07 6.61 7.56
CA VAL A 356 10.94 7.73 7.22
C VAL A 356 11.40 7.58 5.77
N SER A 357 11.26 8.66 4.99
CA SER A 357 11.70 8.75 3.61
C SER A 357 12.57 9.99 3.41
N THR A 358 13.64 9.89 2.62
CA THR A 358 14.34 11.09 2.13
C THR A 358 14.68 11.00 0.65
N HIS A 359 14.71 12.15 -0.04
CA HIS A 359 15.14 12.29 -1.44
C HIS A 359 14.36 11.45 -2.46
N ALA A 360 13.13 11.04 -2.11
CA ALA A 360 12.23 10.33 -3.00
C ALA A 360 11.77 11.23 -4.16
N ARG A 361 11.42 10.65 -5.32
CA ARG A 361 10.44 11.30 -6.21
C ARG A 361 9.05 11.13 -5.61
N HIS A 362 8.65 9.88 -5.37
CA HIS A 362 7.35 9.56 -4.79
C HIS A 362 7.57 8.80 -3.48
N ALA A 363 7.48 9.47 -2.32
CA ALA A 363 7.80 8.79 -1.06
C ALA A 363 6.78 7.70 -0.73
N PHE A 364 5.51 8.04 -0.86
CA PHE A 364 4.36 7.17 -0.58
C PHE A 364 3.51 7.07 -1.84
N GLY A 365 3.69 5.99 -2.60
CA GLY A 365 3.15 5.86 -3.96
C GLY A 365 2.21 4.66 -4.13
N ALA A 366 1.07 4.88 -4.78
CA ALA A 366 0.21 3.81 -5.27
C ALA A 366 0.27 3.71 -6.81
N SER A 367 0.91 2.67 -7.32
CA SER A 367 1.21 2.47 -8.73
C SER A 367 0.64 1.15 -9.24
N GLY A 368 -0.49 0.67 -8.73
CA GLY A 368 -1.08 -0.61 -9.16
C GLY A 368 -2.35 -0.52 -10.00
N ALA A 369 -2.67 0.67 -10.52
CA ALA A 369 -3.84 0.94 -11.34
C ALA A 369 -5.13 0.48 -10.65
N SER A 370 -6.13 0.03 -11.41
CA SER A 370 -7.44 -0.37 -10.89
C SER A 370 -7.42 -1.66 -10.06
N THR A 371 -6.26 -2.29 -9.89
CA THR A 371 -6.10 -3.49 -9.04
C THR A 371 -5.55 -3.18 -7.65
N CYS A 372 -5.14 -1.93 -7.40
CA CYS A 372 -4.61 -1.47 -6.12
C CYS A 372 -5.71 -0.85 -5.27
N SER A 373 -5.90 -1.34 -4.04
CA SER A 373 -6.95 -0.79 -3.17
C SER A 373 -6.79 -1.00 -1.66
N GLY A 374 -7.35 -0.07 -0.88
CA GLY A 374 -7.41 -0.19 0.58
C GLY A 374 -6.04 -0.13 1.25
N ASN A 375 -5.11 0.63 0.67
CA ASN A 375 -3.74 0.77 1.18
C ASN A 375 -3.62 2.02 2.04
N VAL A 376 -2.86 1.92 3.12
CA VAL A 376 -2.74 2.94 4.16
C VAL A 376 -1.28 3.32 4.36
N TRP A 377 -0.99 4.61 4.33
CA TRP A 377 0.25 5.20 4.83
C TRP A 377 -0.04 5.98 6.09
N LEU A 378 0.42 5.47 7.23
CA LEU A 378 0.16 5.99 8.57
C LEU A 378 1.45 6.54 9.18
N ASN A 379 1.42 7.76 9.71
CA ASN A 379 2.57 8.36 10.42
C ASN A 379 3.87 8.31 9.59
N GLY A 380 3.81 8.68 8.32
CA GLY A 380 4.98 8.73 7.43
C GLY A 380 5.56 10.13 7.34
N THR A 381 6.88 10.26 7.41
CA THR A 381 7.58 11.52 7.12
C THR A 381 8.45 11.35 5.88
N ASN A 382 8.33 12.28 4.94
CA ASN A 382 9.25 12.43 3.83
C ASN A 382 9.96 13.79 3.90
N GLU A 383 11.27 13.78 3.75
CA GLU A 383 12.10 14.99 3.71
C GLU A 383 12.84 15.10 2.38
N ASN A 384 12.99 16.33 1.88
CA ASN A 384 13.75 16.59 0.65
C ASN A 384 13.19 15.84 -0.59
N GLY A 385 11.87 15.66 -0.65
CA GLY A 385 11.20 15.01 -1.79
C GLY A 385 11.20 15.87 -3.06
N TYR A 386 11.36 15.23 -4.22
CA TYR A 386 11.43 15.88 -5.54
C TYR A 386 10.10 15.89 -6.30
N ALA A 387 9.12 15.09 -5.89
CA ALA A 387 7.78 15.09 -6.46
C ALA A 387 6.73 14.69 -5.42
N GLU A 388 5.48 14.60 -5.86
CA GLU A 388 4.34 14.37 -4.98
C GLU A 388 4.19 12.92 -4.49
N SER A 389 3.78 12.71 -3.23
CA SER A 389 3.19 11.43 -2.78
C SER A 389 1.72 11.32 -3.20
N GLY A 390 1.20 10.11 -3.41
CA GLY A 390 -0.17 9.94 -3.87
C GLY A 390 -0.41 8.74 -4.78
N GLY A 391 -1.62 8.69 -5.35
CA GLY A 391 -1.92 7.78 -6.46
C GLY A 391 -1.12 8.17 -7.71
N HIS A 392 -0.59 7.18 -8.43
CA HIS A 392 0.28 7.41 -9.58
C HIS A 392 -0.35 7.08 -10.94
N HIS A 393 -1.16 6.04 -11.07
CA HIS A 393 -1.78 5.73 -12.37
C HIS A 393 -3.14 5.03 -12.26
N LYS A 394 -4.00 5.30 -13.25
CA LYS A 394 -5.10 4.45 -13.72
C LYS A 394 -5.99 3.84 -12.63
N TRP A 395 -6.60 4.69 -11.81
CA TRP A 395 -7.74 4.36 -10.94
C TRP A 395 -7.45 3.52 -9.68
N SER A 396 -6.35 3.79 -8.96
CA SER A 396 -6.15 3.16 -7.62
C SER A 396 -7.25 3.61 -6.65
N GLN A 397 -7.79 2.72 -5.81
CA GLN A 397 -8.99 3.03 -5.02
C GLN A 397 -8.75 2.98 -3.51
N GLY A 398 -9.37 3.88 -2.74
CA GLY A 398 -9.34 3.77 -1.29
C GLY A 398 -7.92 3.83 -0.73
N LEU A 399 -7.17 4.86 -1.09
CA LEU A 399 -5.87 5.15 -0.49
C LEU A 399 -6.09 6.05 0.72
N LEU A 400 -5.51 5.70 1.86
CA LEU A 400 -5.50 6.56 3.04
C LEU A 400 -4.08 7.03 3.32
N TYR A 401 -3.89 8.34 3.32
CA TYR A 401 -2.72 9.01 3.87
C TYR A 401 -3.16 9.61 5.19
N ASP A 402 -2.64 9.08 6.30
CA ASP A 402 -3.06 9.42 7.64
C ASP A 402 -1.84 9.89 8.44
N ASN A 403 -1.84 11.14 8.88
CA ASN A 403 -0.70 11.77 9.55
C ASN A 403 0.61 11.73 8.74
N VAL A 404 0.50 11.85 7.40
CA VAL A 404 1.67 11.93 6.51
C VAL A 404 2.22 13.35 6.47
N LYS A 405 3.55 13.49 6.50
CA LYS A 405 4.27 14.77 6.47
C LYS A 405 5.20 14.82 5.25
N GLU A 406 5.04 15.84 4.42
CA GLU A 406 5.93 16.16 3.29
C GLU A 406 6.69 17.46 3.62
N LEU A 407 7.98 17.33 3.94
CA LEU A 407 8.80 18.39 4.53
C LEU A 407 10.04 18.70 3.71
N SER A 408 10.52 19.93 3.80
CA SER A 408 11.69 20.45 3.06
C SER A 408 11.69 20.09 1.57
N SER A 409 10.53 20.17 0.92
CA SER A 409 10.34 19.71 -0.46
C SER A 409 11.30 20.42 -1.43
N GLN A 410 11.95 19.62 -2.28
CA GLN A 410 12.81 20.06 -3.37
C GLN A 410 12.06 20.14 -4.71
N SER A 411 10.75 19.86 -4.71
CA SER A 411 9.93 19.93 -5.92
C SER A 411 9.74 21.37 -6.36
N ASP A 412 9.80 21.61 -7.67
CA ASP A 412 9.42 22.88 -8.31
C ASP A 412 7.90 23.09 -8.33
N LYS A 413 7.11 22.01 -8.16
CA LYS A 413 5.65 22.03 -8.09
C LYS A 413 5.15 22.58 -6.76
N THR A 414 3.97 23.21 -6.76
CA THR A 414 3.31 23.63 -5.51
C THR A 414 2.67 22.45 -4.79
N TRP A 415 2.09 21.48 -5.50
CA TRP A 415 1.51 20.30 -4.89
C TRP A 415 2.58 19.23 -4.62
N VAL A 416 2.65 18.75 -3.37
CA VAL A 416 3.59 17.70 -2.92
C VAL A 416 2.88 16.45 -2.39
N MET A 417 1.55 16.51 -2.35
CA MET A 417 0.68 15.36 -2.13
C MET A 417 -0.50 15.43 -3.09
N GLY A 418 -0.94 14.29 -3.62
CA GLY A 418 -1.85 14.25 -4.76
C GLY A 418 -2.89 13.14 -4.77
N LEU A 419 -4.16 13.53 -4.71
CA LEU A 419 -5.34 12.69 -4.96
C LEU A 419 -6.12 13.24 -6.17
N PHE A 420 -5.51 13.16 -7.36
CA PHE A 420 -5.94 13.93 -8.53
C PHE A 420 -5.78 13.21 -9.87
N ASN A 421 -6.24 13.85 -10.95
CA ASN A 421 -6.02 13.41 -12.33
C ASN A 421 -4.66 13.88 -12.86
N ARG A 422 -3.83 12.94 -13.28
CA ARG A 422 -2.47 13.18 -13.81
C ARG A 422 -2.45 13.40 -15.33
N GLY A 423 -3.60 13.27 -15.98
CA GLY A 423 -3.77 13.55 -17.39
C GLY A 423 -2.94 12.66 -18.30
N ASP A 424 -2.42 13.28 -19.35
CA ASP A 424 -1.62 12.67 -20.42
C ASP A 424 -0.17 12.36 -19.98
N GLN A 425 0.12 12.33 -18.68
CA GLN A 425 1.44 11.93 -18.19
C GLN A 425 1.69 10.44 -18.46
N GLY A 426 2.95 10.12 -18.79
CA GLY A 426 3.43 8.76 -18.93
C GLY A 426 2.66 7.97 -20.00
N GLU A 427 2.03 6.88 -19.59
CA GLU A 427 1.24 6.01 -20.47
C GLU A 427 -0.26 6.28 -20.32
N SER A 428 -0.67 7.55 -20.46
CA SER A 428 -2.07 7.95 -20.28
C SER A 428 -2.57 7.69 -18.86
N HIS A 429 -1.86 8.24 -17.87
CA HIS A 429 -2.11 7.97 -16.45
C HIS A 429 -3.53 8.30 -15.98
N GLY A 430 -4.10 9.41 -16.47
CA GLY A 430 -5.44 9.87 -16.13
C GLY A 430 -5.69 9.99 -14.62
N TRP A 431 -6.91 9.69 -14.18
CA TRP A 431 -7.28 9.64 -12.75
C TRP A 431 -6.40 8.65 -11.98
N SER A 432 -5.59 9.14 -11.06
CA SER A 432 -4.59 8.30 -10.37
C SER A 432 -5.10 7.66 -9.09
N SER A 433 -6.11 8.28 -8.46
CA SER A 433 -6.71 7.81 -7.21
C SER A 433 -8.16 8.24 -7.07
N VAL A 434 -8.97 7.37 -6.48
CA VAL A 434 -10.40 7.60 -6.22
C VAL A 434 -10.79 7.09 -4.83
N ASN A 435 -11.86 7.64 -4.25
CA ASN A 435 -12.34 7.25 -2.91
C ASN A 435 -11.25 7.30 -1.83
N SER A 436 -10.28 8.20 -2.02
CA SER A 436 -9.05 8.29 -1.23
C SER A 436 -9.07 9.49 -0.30
N VAL A 437 -8.33 9.41 0.81
CA VAL A 437 -8.38 10.37 1.92
C VAL A 437 -6.98 10.81 2.30
N ALA A 438 -6.77 12.13 2.38
CA ALA A 438 -5.69 12.75 3.13
C ALA A 438 -6.25 13.21 4.49
N TRP A 439 -5.88 12.52 5.56
CA TRP A 439 -6.35 12.77 6.92
C TRP A 439 -5.21 13.29 7.79
N ASN A 440 -5.37 14.50 8.33
CA ASN A 440 -4.40 15.13 9.22
C ASN A 440 -2.97 15.20 8.62
N CYS A 441 -2.85 15.34 7.31
CA CYS A 441 -1.55 15.42 6.62
C CYS A 441 -0.94 16.81 6.75
N THR A 442 0.39 16.90 6.72
CA THR A 442 1.14 18.16 6.76
C THR A 442 2.00 18.32 5.52
N VAL A 443 1.98 19.50 4.90
CA VAL A 443 2.92 19.89 3.84
C VAL A 443 3.60 21.20 4.23
N ASP A 444 4.80 21.47 3.70
CA ASP A 444 5.53 22.72 3.93
C ASP A 444 4.72 23.98 3.60
N ASN A 445 5.11 25.10 4.21
CA ASN A 445 4.60 26.40 3.81
C ASN A 445 4.90 26.68 2.32
N GLY A 446 3.91 27.20 1.59
CA GLY A 446 3.99 27.39 0.14
C GLY A 446 3.84 26.12 -0.69
N LYS A 447 3.63 24.96 -0.05
CA LYS A 447 3.24 23.71 -0.71
C LYS A 447 1.77 23.39 -0.44
N GLU A 448 1.24 22.48 -1.25
CA GLU A 448 -0.18 22.17 -1.31
C GLU A 448 -0.44 20.67 -1.34
N VAL A 449 -1.61 20.27 -0.83
CA VAL A 449 -2.24 18.98 -1.11
C VAL A 449 -3.23 19.19 -2.25
N CYS A 450 -3.02 18.54 -3.39
CA CYS A 450 -3.95 18.61 -4.51
C CYS A 450 -4.98 17.47 -4.41
N VAL A 451 -6.26 17.79 -4.22
CA VAL A 451 -7.36 16.83 -4.12
C VAL A 451 -8.46 17.23 -5.07
N GLN A 452 -8.80 16.34 -6.00
CA GLN A 452 -9.83 16.55 -7.01
C GLN A 452 -10.99 15.57 -6.83
N THR A 453 -12.13 15.90 -7.40
CA THR A 453 -13.32 15.05 -7.41
C THR A 453 -13.37 14.23 -8.72
N PRO A 454 -13.10 12.92 -8.69
CA PRO A 454 -13.19 12.08 -9.88
C PRO A 454 -14.65 11.85 -10.32
N PRO A 455 -14.90 11.52 -11.59
CA PRO A 455 -16.22 11.05 -12.02
C PRO A 455 -16.64 9.84 -11.20
N THR A 456 -17.92 9.79 -10.79
CA THR A 456 -18.52 8.68 -10.03
C THR A 456 -17.93 8.39 -8.64
N ALA A 457 -16.90 9.10 -8.19
CA ALA A 457 -16.19 8.89 -6.93
C ALA A 457 -15.98 10.23 -6.18
N GLN A 458 -15.32 10.18 -5.02
CA GLN A 458 -14.95 11.36 -4.23
C GLN A 458 -13.60 11.17 -3.55
N ASN A 459 -12.70 12.15 -3.63
CA ASN A 459 -11.51 12.20 -2.77
C ASN A 459 -11.68 13.28 -1.68
N TYR A 460 -10.96 13.12 -0.57
CA TYR A 460 -11.13 13.91 0.65
C TYR A 460 -9.80 14.45 1.18
N ALA A 461 -9.79 15.70 1.66
CA ALA A 461 -8.75 16.27 2.50
C ALA A 461 -9.40 16.79 3.80
N ILE A 462 -9.02 16.22 4.94
CA ILE A 462 -9.63 16.53 6.24
C ILE A 462 -8.52 16.82 7.25
N GLY A 463 -8.55 18.01 7.85
CA GLY A 463 -7.59 18.44 8.87
C GLY A 463 -6.16 18.65 8.38
N THR A 464 -5.95 18.90 7.09
CA THR A 464 -4.61 19.09 6.53
C THR A 464 -3.98 20.39 7.02
N THR A 465 -2.69 20.36 7.35
CA THR A 465 -1.87 21.54 7.57
C THR A 465 -1.09 21.87 6.30
N GLY A 466 -1.24 23.10 5.82
CA GLY A 466 -0.85 23.51 4.46
C GLY A 466 -2.06 23.64 3.53
N ALA A 467 -1.90 24.36 2.43
CA ALA A 467 -3.01 24.68 1.53
C ALA A 467 -3.54 23.44 0.80
N VAL A 468 -4.84 23.45 0.49
CA VAL A 468 -5.50 22.41 -0.30
C VAL A 468 -6.03 23.05 -1.58
N THR A 469 -5.78 22.40 -2.72
CA THR A 469 -6.19 22.88 -4.03
C THR A 469 -6.84 21.77 -4.85
N GLY A 470 -7.75 22.13 -5.75
CA GLY A 470 -8.24 21.24 -6.81
C GLY A 470 -7.48 21.40 -8.13
N LYS A 471 -6.49 22.31 -8.18
CA LYS A 471 -5.78 22.67 -9.41
C LYS A 471 -4.44 21.98 -9.47
N ASN A 472 -4.07 21.55 -10.68
CA ASN A 472 -2.72 21.10 -11.03
C ASN A 472 -2.37 21.61 -12.43
N TRP A 473 -1.21 21.21 -12.96
CA TRP A 473 -0.74 21.63 -14.29
C TRP A 473 -1.67 21.22 -15.45
N TYR A 474 -2.53 20.22 -15.22
CA TYR A 474 -3.29 19.57 -16.28
C TYR A 474 -4.69 20.14 -16.41
N THR A 475 -5.41 20.26 -15.29
CA THR A 475 -6.84 20.55 -15.30
C THR A 475 -7.27 21.42 -14.12
N ASN A 476 -8.35 22.16 -14.35
CA ASN A 476 -9.15 22.80 -13.30
C ASN A 476 -10.32 21.89 -12.91
N HIS A 477 -10.07 20.61 -12.62
CA HIS A 477 -11.14 19.76 -12.09
C HIS A 477 -11.67 20.32 -10.77
N GLN A 478 -12.92 19.98 -10.46
CA GLN A 478 -13.53 20.37 -9.20
C GLN A 478 -12.69 19.86 -8.03
N THR A 479 -12.42 20.72 -7.05
CA THR A 479 -11.77 20.34 -5.79
C THR A 479 -12.54 19.19 -5.13
N GLY A 480 -11.81 18.28 -4.49
CA GLY A 480 -12.36 17.26 -3.61
C GLY A 480 -13.13 17.84 -2.42
N TYR A 481 -13.62 16.97 -1.55
CA TYR A 481 -14.16 17.39 -0.27
C TYR A 481 -13.03 17.90 0.60
N VAL A 482 -13.15 19.11 1.14
CA VAL A 482 -12.14 19.74 1.98
C VAL A 482 -12.79 20.20 3.28
N GLU A 483 -12.20 19.81 4.41
CA GLU A 483 -12.67 20.18 5.73
C GLU A 483 -11.51 20.48 6.67
N GLY A 484 -11.61 21.58 7.42
CA GLY A 484 -10.68 21.87 8.51
C GLY A 484 -9.22 22.11 8.11
N THR A 485 -8.95 22.55 6.88
CA THR A 485 -7.61 22.97 6.46
C THR A 485 -7.05 24.03 7.41
N ASN A 486 -5.81 23.84 7.85
CA ASN A 486 -5.09 24.67 8.83
C ASN A 486 -5.80 24.79 10.20
N LYS A 487 -6.72 23.88 10.54
CA LYS A 487 -7.32 23.79 11.87
C LYS A 487 -6.67 22.66 12.67
N SER A 488 -5.96 23.01 13.73
CA SER A 488 -5.46 22.03 14.71
C SER A 488 -6.61 21.44 15.54
N GLY A 489 -6.34 20.34 16.24
CA GLY A 489 -7.32 19.73 17.17
C GLY A 489 -8.32 18.77 16.53
N LEU A 490 -8.07 18.26 15.32
CA LEU A 490 -8.90 17.21 14.71
C LEU A 490 -8.91 15.95 15.59
N ALA A 491 -10.10 15.49 15.96
CA ALA A 491 -10.36 14.22 16.63
C ALA A 491 -11.34 13.36 15.80
N PRO A 492 -11.05 12.07 15.55
CA PRO A 492 -9.81 11.39 15.92
C PRO A 492 -8.60 11.92 15.13
N SER A 493 -7.44 11.97 15.78
CA SER A 493 -6.20 12.46 15.15
C SER A 493 -5.70 11.52 14.05
N SER A 494 -6.07 10.24 14.10
CA SER A 494 -5.87 9.25 13.04
C SER A 494 -7.18 8.55 12.73
N LEU A 495 -7.56 8.57 11.46
CA LEU A 495 -8.73 7.83 10.96
C LEU A 495 -8.48 6.33 11.04
N TYR A 496 -7.33 5.84 10.57
CA TYR A 496 -7.02 4.41 10.57
C TYR A 496 -7.06 3.81 11.98
N LEU A 497 -6.41 4.46 12.95
CA LEU A 497 -6.33 3.96 14.32
C LEU A 497 -7.71 3.99 15.00
N ALA A 498 -8.52 5.02 14.75
CA ALA A 498 -9.89 5.07 15.28
C ALA A 498 -10.78 3.98 14.66
N GLN A 499 -10.69 3.77 13.34
CA GLN A 499 -11.43 2.71 12.65
C GLN A 499 -11.00 1.32 13.14
N LEU A 500 -9.70 1.12 13.38
CA LEU A 500 -9.18 -0.14 13.91
C LEU A 500 -9.67 -0.39 15.33
N ALA A 501 -9.64 0.63 16.19
CA ALA A 501 -10.14 0.52 17.56
C ALA A 501 -11.65 0.20 17.57
N ASP A 502 -12.44 0.92 16.79
CA ASP A 502 -13.88 0.70 16.65
C ASP A 502 -14.18 -0.73 16.18
N ARG A 503 -13.51 -1.21 15.13
CA ARG A 503 -13.73 -2.55 14.58
C ARG A 503 -13.33 -3.70 15.53
N LEU A 504 -12.33 -3.49 16.37
CA LEU A 504 -11.85 -4.51 17.31
C LEU A 504 -12.56 -4.48 18.68
N SER A 505 -13.38 -3.45 18.93
CA SER A 505 -14.10 -3.25 20.19
C SER A 505 -15.43 -3.96 20.30
#